data_AF-A0A4Y9TAC1-F1
#
_entry.id   AF-A0A4Y9TAC1-F1
#
_cell.length_a   1.000
_cell.length_b   1.000
_cell.length_c   1.000
_cell.angle_alpha   90.00
_cell.angle_beta   90.00
_cell.angle_gamma   90.00
#
_symmetry.space_group_name_H-M   'P 1'
#
loop_
_entity.id
_entity.type
_entity.pdbx_description
1 polymer ?
#
loop_
_entity_poly.entity_id
_entity_poly.type
_entity_poly.pdbx_seq_one_letter_code
_entity_poly.pdbx_strand_id
1 'polypeptide(L)'
;MADMHFDTQKMVERLEGAGVPSPQARAHSAGLAEVVNAFEATITERFASKQDLEKLKTQLIAWVVSVVVSVGILQTTLIVALVLKLLP
;
A
#
# COMPACT_ATOMS: atom_id res chain seq x y z
N MET A 1 -4.24 -5.00 14.97
CA MET A 1 -3.11 -4.12 15.33
C MET A 1 -3.66 -3.16 16.37
N ALA A 2 -3.03 -3.05 17.53
CA ALA A 2 -3.55 -2.17 18.58
C ALA A 2 -3.46 -0.72 18.11
N ASP A 3 -4.57 0.00 18.18
CA ASP A 3 -4.67 1.43 17.89
C ASP A 3 -3.98 2.21 19.02
N MET A 4 -2.65 2.30 18.92
CA MET A 4 -1.83 3.04 19.88
C MET A 4 -1.75 4.50 19.45
N HIS A 5 -2.70 5.31 19.91
CA HIS A 5 -2.71 6.74 19.66
C HIS A 5 -1.69 7.49 20.54
N PHE A 6 -1.07 8.54 20.01
CA PHE A 6 -0.17 9.38 20.80
C PHE A 6 -0.98 10.25 21.77
N ASP A 7 -0.87 9.95 23.07
CA ASP A 7 -1.57 10.68 24.13
C ASP A 7 -0.78 11.93 24.54
N THR A 8 -1.12 13.04 23.89
CA THR A 8 -0.54 14.36 24.12
C THR A 8 -0.68 14.80 25.57
N GLN A 9 -1.81 14.48 26.22
CA GLN A 9 -2.07 14.87 27.61
C GLN A 9 -1.17 14.10 28.59
N LYS A 10 -1.09 12.77 28.43
CA LYS A 10 -0.20 11.93 29.23
C LYS A 10 1.26 12.29 29.04
N MET A 11 1.65 12.79 27.86
CA MET A 11 2.99 13.33 27.63
C MET A 11 3.22 14.62 28.43
N VAL A 12 2.25 15.56 28.43
CA VAL A 12 2.34 16.79 29.24
C VAL A 12 2.47 16.46 30.72
N GLU A 13 1.63 15.57 31.24
CA GLU A 13 1.67 15.15 32.66
C GLU A 13 3.02 14.55 33.05
N ARG A 14 3.64 13.76 32.17
CA ARG A 14 4.99 13.22 32.38
C ARG A 14 6.08 14.29 32.37
N LEU A 15 5.99 15.25 31.46
CA LEU A 15 6.94 16.34 31.35
C LEU A 15 6.84 17.28 32.57
N GLU A 16 5.63 17.61 33.00
CA GLU A 16 5.38 18.39 34.20
C GLU A 16 5.88 17.64 35.46
N GLY A 17 5.61 16.33 35.55
CA GLY A 17 6.14 15.48 36.63
C GLY A 17 7.66 15.37 36.66
N ALA A 18 8.34 15.62 35.52
CA ALA A 18 9.79 15.70 35.41
C ALA A 18 10.36 17.11 35.68
N GLY A 19 9.51 18.07 36.05
CA GLY A 19 9.90 19.44 36.35
C GLY A 19 9.97 20.37 35.14
N VAL A 20 9.46 19.95 33.97
CA VAL A 20 9.35 20.82 32.80
C VAL A 20 8.21 21.82 33.01
N PRO A 21 8.44 23.14 32.85
CA PRO A 21 7.37 24.13 32.94
C PRO A 21 6.21 23.82 31.99
N SER A 22 4.97 23.96 32.47
CA SER A 22 3.74 23.63 31.71
C SER A 22 3.72 24.20 30.27
N PRO A 23 4.15 25.46 30.01
CA PRO A 23 4.21 25.99 28.65
C PRO A 23 5.16 25.22 27.73
N GLN A 24 6.32 24.77 28.24
CA GLN A 24 7.26 23.95 27.49
C GLN A 24 6.78 22.51 27.32
N ALA A 25 6.17 21.94 28.35
CA ALA A 25 5.60 20.59 28.30
C ALA A 25 4.55 20.48 27.19
N ARG A 26 3.66 21.47 27.11
CA ARG A 26 2.63 21.57 26.06
C ARG A 26 3.21 21.80 24.67
N ALA A 27 4.23 22.66 24.55
CA ALA A 27 4.90 22.90 23.28
C ALA A 27 5.60 21.63 22.76
N HIS A 28 6.29 20.88 23.63
CA HIS A 28 6.91 19.61 23.27
C HIS A 28 5.88 18.56 22.86
N SER A 29 4.80 18.40 23.64
CA SER A 29 3.76 17.43 23.29
C SER A 29 3.07 17.78 21.98
N ALA A 30 2.83 19.06 21.71
CA ALA A 30 2.23 19.52 20.46
C ALA A 30 3.14 19.26 19.25
N GLY A 31 4.43 19.58 19.35
CA GLY A 31 5.39 19.30 18.29
C GLY A 31 5.57 17.81 18.02
N LEU A 32 5.59 16.98 19.07
CA LEU A 32 5.62 15.52 18.89
C LEU A 32 4.33 14.98 18.27
N ALA A 33 3.16 15.49 18.65
CA ALA A 33 1.89 15.09 18.05
C ALA A 33 1.85 15.42 16.55
N GLU A 34 2.37 16.58 16.15
CA GLU A 34 2.47 16.96 14.74
C GLU A 34 3.35 16.00 13.93
N VAL A 35 4.54 15.67 14.45
CA VAL A 35 5.46 14.73 13.80
C VAL A 35 4.86 13.33 13.69
N VAL A 36 4.20 12.84 14.75
CA VAL A 36 3.56 11.53 14.75
C VAL A 36 2.43 11.48 13.72
N ASN A 37 1.57 12.50 13.66
CA ASN A 37 0.48 12.57 12.69
C ASN A 37 1.01 12.65 11.24
N ALA A 38 2.06 13.44 10.99
CA ALA A 38 2.68 13.51 9.67
C ALA A 38 3.31 12.18 9.26
N PHE A 39 3.92 11.46 10.21
CA PHE A 39 4.52 10.15 9.97
C PHE A 39 3.45 9.08 9.70
N GLU A 40 2.35 9.09 10.43
CA GLU A 40 1.24 8.16 10.23
C GLU A 40 0.57 8.34 8.86
N ALA A 41 0.37 9.59 8.43
CA ALA A 41 -0.12 9.91 7.08
C ALA A 41 0.84 9.37 6.01
N THR A 42 2.14 9.60 6.18
CA THR A 42 3.19 9.14 5.25
C THR A 42 3.27 7.62 5.18
N ILE A 43 3.18 6.93 6.32
CA ILE A 43 3.13 5.47 6.38
C ILE A 43 1.90 4.99 5.63
N THR A 44 0.72 5.51 5.96
CA THR A 44 -0.54 5.08 5.36
C THR A 44 -0.50 5.22 3.83
N GLU A 45 -0.04 6.37 3.32
CA GLU A 45 0.14 6.61 1.88
C GLU A 45 1.15 5.65 1.24
N ARG A 46 2.31 5.44 1.89
CA ARG A 46 3.37 4.58 1.35
C ARG A 46 3.00 3.09 1.35
N PHE A 47 2.24 2.64 2.35
CA PHE A 47 1.77 1.25 2.40
C PHE A 47 0.59 1.03 1.47
N ALA A 48 -0.35 1.98 1.37
CA ALA A 48 -1.43 1.95 0.39
C ALA A 48 -0.87 1.89 -1.04
N SER A 49 0.07 2.78 -1.40
CA SER A 49 0.71 2.77 -2.73
C SER A 49 1.46 1.46 -3.03
N LYS A 50 2.15 0.85 -2.06
CA LYS A 50 2.77 -0.47 -2.25
C LYS A 50 1.74 -1.57 -2.50
N GLN A 51 0.65 -1.58 -1.74
CA GLN A 51 -0.43 -2.55 -1.94
C GLN A 51 -1.10 -2.37 -3.31
N ASP A 52 -1.28 -1.13 -3.75
CA ASP A 52 -1.84 -0.82 -5.05
C ASP A 52 -0.91 -1.24 -6.19
N LEU A 53 0.42 -1.06 -6.03
CA LEU A 53 1.40 -1.58 -6.98
C LEU A 53 1.36 -3.11 -7.10
N GLU A 54 1.24 -3.84 -5.99
CA GLU A 54 1.15 -5.30 -6.02
C GLU A 54 -0.17 -5.78 -6.65
N LYS A 55 -1.29 -5.07 -6.41
CA LYS A 55 -2.55 -5.32 -7.11
C LYS A 55 -2.43 -5.09 -8.61
N LEU A 56 -1.82 -3.97 -9.02
CA LEU A 56 -1.61 -3.65 -10.44
C LEU A 56 -0.71 -4.69 -11.12
N LYS A 57 0.38 -5.13 -10.48
CA LYS A 57 1.22 -6.21 -11.01
C LYS A 57 0.44 -7.51 -11.19
N THR A 58 -0.37 -7.88 -10.20
CA THR A 58 -1.18 -9.11 -10.24
C THR A 58 -2.22 -9.03 -11.36
N GLN A 59 -2.91 -7.91 -11.49
CA GLN A 59 -3.87 -7.67 -12.57
C GLN A 59 -3.19 -7.69 -13.94
N LEU A 60 -2.01 -7.08 -14.06
CA LEU A 60 -1.23 -7.09 -15.31
C LEU A 60 -0.82 -8.51 -15.69
N ILE A 61 -0.29 -9.31 -14.76
CA ILE A 61 0.06 -10.71 -15.00
C ILE A 61 -1.19 -11.50 -15.43
N ALA A 62 -2.29 -11.37 -14.70
CA ALA A 62 -3.55 -12.06 -15.03
C ALA A 62 -4.06 -11.68 -16.43
N TRP A 63 -4.00 -10.39 -16.77
CA TRP A 63 -4.38 -9.89 -18.09
C TRP A 63 -3.47 -10.45 -19.19
N VAL A 64 -2.15 -10.39 -19.02
CA VAL A 64 -1.17 -10.94 -19.98
C VAL A 64 -1.41 -12.43 -20.19
N VAL A 65 -1.56 -13.22 -19.12
CA VAL A 65 -1.82 -14.66 -19.21
C VAL A 65 -3.12 -14.92 -19.99
N SER A 66 -4.20 -14.19 -19.68
CA SER A 66 -5.47 -14.34 -20.40
C SER A 66 -5.33 -14.05 -21.90
N VAL A 67 -4.58 -13.01 -22.27
CA VAL A 67 -4.33 -12.66 -23.67
C VAL A 67 -3.50 -13.73 -24.36
N VAL A 68 -2.38 -14.16 -23.76
CA VAL A 68 -1.48 -15.16 -24.34
C VAL A 68 -2.20 -16.49 -24.56
N VAL A 69 -3.00 -16.93 -23.59
CA VAL A 69 -3.79 -18.17 -23.72
C VAL A 69 -4.82 -18.04 -24.84
N SER A 70 -5.56 -16.93 -24.89
CA SER A 70 -6.59 -16.70 -25.92
C SER A 70 -5.99 -16.66 -27.34
N VAL A 71 -4.87 -15.97 -27.51
CA VAL A 71 -4.15 -15.91 -28.79
C VAL A 71 -3.57 -17.28 -29.17
N GLY A 72 -3.00 -18.01 -28.20
CA GLY A 72 -2.46 -19.35 -28.43
C GLY A 72 -3.54 -20.34 -28.90
N ILE A 73 -4.72 -20.31 -28.29
CA ILE A 73 -5.87 -21.13 -28.72
C ILE A 73 -6.29 -20.75 -30.13
N LEU A 74 -6.36 -19.45 -30.45
CA LEU A 74 -6.74 -18.99 -31.78
C LEU A 74 -5.72 -19.43 -32.85
N GLN A 75 -4.43 -19.29 -32.57
CA GLN A 75 -3.36 -19.70 -33.50
C GLN A 75 -3.34 -21.21 -33.71
N THR A 76 -3.44 -21.99 -32.63
CA THR A 76 -3.48 -23.46 -32.75
C THR A 76 -4.71 -23.92 -33.53
N THR A 77 -5.88 -23.32 -33.30
CA THR A 77 -7.10 -23.61 -34.06
C THR A 77 -6.92 -23.29 -35.54
N LEU A 78 -6.36 -22.13 -35.87
CA LEU A 78 -6.08 -21.73 -37.25
C LEU A 78 -5.08 -22.66 -37.94
N ILE A 79 -3.98 -23.03 -37.28
CA ILE A 79 -2.98 -23.95 -37.83
C ILE A 79 -3.60 -25.32 -38.12
N VAL A 80 -4.35 -25.88 -37.17
CA VAL A 80 -5.03 -27.18 -37.35
C VAL A 80 -6.03 -27.13 -38.51
N ALA A 81 -6.84 -26.07 -38.60
CA ALA A 81 -7.79 -25.89 -39.69
C ALA A 81 -7.09 -25.81 -41.05
N LEU A 82 -5.94 -25.12 -41.12
CA LEU A 82 -5.15 -25.00 -42.35
C LEU A 82 -4.54 -26.34 -42.76
N VAL A 83 -4.00 -27.11 -41.80
CA VAL A 83 -3.45 -28.45 -42.03
C VAL A 83 -4.52 -29.42 -42.53
N LEU A 84 -5.71 -29.44 -41.91
CA LEU A 84 -6.82 -30.29 -42.35
C LEU A 84 -7.30 -29.94 -43.77
N LYS A 85 -7.28 -28.66 -44.14
CA LYS A 85 -7.64 -28.22 -45.50
C LYS A 85 -6.56 -28.55 -46.54
N LEU A 86 -5.31 -28.74 -46.12
CA LEU A 86 -4.18 -29.12 -46.98
C LEU A 86 -3.96 -30.63 -47.08
N LEU A 87 -4.61 -31.44 -46.22
CA LEU A 87 -4.60 -32.89 -46.37
C LEU A 87 -5.46 -33.27 -47.61
N PRO A 88 -4.90 -34.01 -48.58
CA PRO A 88 -5.64 -34.48 -49.76
C PRO A 88 -6.72 -35.51 -49.40
#